data_AF-A0A650CPY3-F1
#
_entry.id   AF-A0A650CPY3-F1
#
_cell.length_a   1.000
_cell.length_b   1.000
_cell.length_c   1.000
_cell.angle_alpha   90.00
_cell.angle_beta   90.00
_cell.angle_gamma   90.00
#
_symmetry.space_group_name_H-M   'P 1'
#
loop_
_entity.id
_entity.type
_entity.pdbx_description
1 polymer ?
#
loop_
_entity_poly.entity_id
_entity_poly.type
_entity_poly.pdbx_seq_one_letter_code
_entity_poly.pdbx_strand_id
1 'polypeptide(L)'
;MRTSIGDRYIADALSFLFAIKIHSDISQFALTSKGVIYEGDTSGVFIGSCDHFNGYVNHFGEGVVLSTAVKVWEYIHGNNQVKFDDVEKEFLNAFLNKKM
;
A
#
# COMPACT_ATOMS: atom_id res chain seq x y z
N MET A 1 -5.86 22.17 -0.13
CA MET A 1 -5.38 21.59 -1.40
C MET A 1 -5.61 20.09 -1.30
N ARG A 2 -6.49 19.48 -2.11
CA ARG A 2 -6.61 18.01 -2.16
C ARG A 2 -5.35 17.50 -2.84
N THR A 3 -4.42 16.91 -2.08
CA THR A 3 -3.28 16.18 -2.64
C THR A 3 -3.82 14.90 -3.27
N SER A 4 -3.89 14.85 -4.59
CA SER A 4 -4.03 13.58 -5.31
C SER A 4 -2.77 12.75 -5.06
N ILE A 5 -2.91 11.43 -4.86
CA ILE A 5 -1.78 10.49 -5.02
C ILE A 5 -1.31 10.61 -6.47
N GLY A 6 -0.34 11.49 -6.71
CA GLY A 6 0.25 11.72 -8.03
C GLY A 6 1.36 10.73 -8.36
N ASP A 7 1.80 9.96 -7.37
CA ASP A 7 2.81 8.93 -7.52
C ASP A 7 2.15 7.55 -7.66
N ARG A 8 2.36 6.93 -8.82
CA ARG A 8 1.91 5.56 -9.12
C ARG A 8 2.41 4.55 -8.09
N TYR A 9 3.63 4.69 -7.57
CA TYR A 9 4.18 3.74 -6.60
C TYR A 9 3.42 3.75 -5.28
N ILE A 10 2.94 4.92 -4.85
CA ILE A 10 2.11 5.04 -3.65
C ILE A 10 0.72 4.43 -3.90
N ALA A 11 0.15 4.69 -5.08
CA ALA A 11 -1.13 4.11 -5.47
C ALA A 11 -1.06 2.57 -5.54
N ASP A 12 -0.01 2.02 -6.12
CA ASP A 12 0.20 0.58 -6.24
C ASP A 12 0.45 -0.06 -4.85
N ALA A 13 1.25 0.59 -3.99
CA ALA A 13 1.47 0.14 -2.62
C ALA A 13 0.18 0.09 -1.79
N LEU A 14 -0.65 1.13 -1.89
CA LEU A 14 -1.95 1.17 -1.21
C LEU A 14 -2.92 0.14 -1.78
N SER A 15 -2.91 -0.06 -3.10
CA SER A 15 -3.72 -1.08 -3.77
C SER A 15 -3.32 -2.48 -3.33
N PHE A 16 -2.02 -2.75 -3.20
CA PHE A 16 -1.49 -4.00 -2.65
C PHE A 16 -1.95 -4.23 -1.22
N LEU A 17 -1.74 -3.26 -0.32
CA LEU A 17 -2.18 -3.35 1.07
C LEU A 17 -3.70 -3.54 1.19
N PHE A 18 -4.45 -2.88 0.31
CA PHE A 18 -5.90 -3.03 0.25
C PHE A 18 -6.30 -4.44 -0.21
N ALA A 19 -5.68 -4.97 -1.26
CA ALA A 19 -5.91 -6.33 -1.73
C ALA A 19 -5.66 -7.38 -0.63
N ILE A 20 -4.59 -7.20 0.16
CA ILE A 20 -4.32 -8.04 1.35
C ILE A 20 -5.45 -7.94 2.37
N LYS A 21 -5.89 -6.71 2.70
CA LYS A 21 -6.96 -6.47 3.69
C LYS A 21 -8.27 -7.16 3.31
N ILE A 22 -8.60 -7.22 2.03
CA ILE A 22 -9.85 -7.84 1.53
C ILE A 22 -9.66 -9.30 1.09
N HIS A 23 -8.48 -9.89 1.32
CA HIS A 23 -8.12 -11.25 0.91
C HIS A 23 -8.30 -11.50 -0.60
N SER A 24 -8.00 -10.48 -1.42
CA SER A 24 -8.02 -10.58 -2.88
C SER A 24 -6.79 -11.31 -3.43
N ASP A 25 -6.89 -11.72 -4.69
CA ASP A 25 -5.73 -12.20 -5.45
C ASP A 25 -4.68 -11.09 -5.58
N ILE A 26 -3.44 -11.43 -5.25
CA ILE A 26 -2.28 -10.54 -5.32
C ILE A 26 -1.27 -10.98 -6.40
N SER A 27 -1.62 -11.97 -7.23
CA SER A 27 -0.75 -12.54 -8.27
C SER A 27 -0.26 -11.52 -9.30
N GLN A 28 -0.96 -10.39 -9.42
CA GLN A 28 -0.64 -9.29 -10.33
C GLN A 28 0.22 -8.20 -9.69
N PHE A 29 0.66 -8.38 -8.43
CA PHE A 29 1.62 -7.49 -7.80
C PHE A 29 3.03 -8.08 -7.87
N ALA A 30 4.04 -7.22 -7.90
CA ALA A 30 5.44 -7.61 -7.89
C ALA A 30 6.29 -6.66 -7.06
N LEU A 31 7.34 -7.18 -6.42
CA LEU A 31 8.35 -6.37 -5.76
C LEU A 31 9.43 -5.90 -6.75
N THR A 32 9.69 -4.60 -6.77
CA THR A 32 10.74 -3.96 -7.57
C THR A 32 11.71 -3.17 -6.69
N SER A 33 12.77 -2.63 -7.28
CA SER A 33 13.71 -1.74 -6.58
C SER A 33 13.07 -0.45 -6.05
N LYS A 34 11.86 -0.09 -6.51
CA LYS A 34 11.13 1.10 -6.06
C LYS A 34 9.98 0.79 -5.10
N GLY A 35 9.64 -0.48 -4.89
CA GLY A 35 8.54 -0.92 -4.04
C GLY A 35 7.65 -1.96 -4.72
N VAL A 36 6.50 -2.24 -4.10
CA VAL A 36 5.49 -3.15 -4.64
C VAL A 36 4.68 -2.40 -5.70
N ILE A 37 4.62 -2.96 -6.91
CA ILE A 37 3.88 -2.39 -8.05
C ILE A 37 2.78 -3.34 -8.51
N TYR A 38 1.76 -2.79 -9.17
CA TYR A 38 0.77 -3.58 -9.89
C TYR A 38 1.20 -3.75 -11.36
N GLU A 39 1.36 -5.00 -11.79
CA GLU A 39 1.77 -5.40 -13.14
C GLU A 39 0.59 -5.82 -14.03
N GLY A 40 -0.62 -5.89 -13.47
CA GLY A 40 -1.82 -6.19 -14.23
C GLY A 40 -2.17 -5.10 -15.26
N ASP A 41 -3.06 -5.45 -16.19
CA ASP A 41 -3.55 -4.50 -17.18
C ASP A 41 -4.32 -3.37 -16.49
N THR A 42 -3.76 -2.15 -16.56
CA THR A 42 -4.34 -0.96 -15.95
C THR A 42 -5.33 -0.25 -16.88
N SER A 43 -5.56 -0.78 -18.09
CA SER A 43 -6.53 -0.21 -19.04
C SER A 43 -7.96 -0.36 -18.50
N GLY A 44 -8.44 0.69 -17.84
CA GLY A 44 -9.79 0.76 -17.26
C GLY A 44 -9.84 0.91 -15.74
N VAL A 45 -8.69 0.81 -15.04
CA VAL A 45 -8.64 1.10 -13.59
C VAL A 45 -8.60 2.61 -13.41
N PHE A 46 -9.76 3.19 -13.12
CA PHE A 46 -9.90 4.59 -12.76
C PHE A 46 -9.00 4.91 -11.55
N ILE A 47 -7.96 5.73 -11.76
CA ILE A 47 -7.24 6.44 -10.70
C ILE A 47 -8.17 7.57 -10.21
N GLY A 48 -9.28 7.19 -9.58
CA GLY A 48 -10.17 8.09 -8.87
C GLY A 48 -9.55 8.42 -7.52
N SER A 49 -9.59 9.69 -7.14
CA SER A 49 -9.07 10.14 -5.84
C SER A 49 -9.83 9.45 -4.70
N CYS A 50 -9.29 8.35 -4.19
CA CYS A 50 -9.67 7.84 -2.89
C CYS A 50 -9.15 8.84 -1.85
N ASP A 51 -9.95 9.87 -1.56
CA ASP A 51 -9.66 10.87 -0.52
C ASP A 51 -9.28 10.22 0.81
N HIS A 52 -9.82 9.02 1.07
CA HIS A 52 -9.45 8.21 2.21
C HIS A 52 -7.98 7.78 2.20
N PHE A 53 -7.46 7.31 1.07
CA PHE A 53 -6.07 6.92 0.88
C PHE A 53 -5.13 8.14 0.93
N ASN A 54 -5.56 9.28 0.37
CA ASN A 54 -4.84 10.55 0.53
C ASN A 54 -4.68 10.92 2.01
N GLY A 55 -5.67 10.62 2.85
CA GLY A 55 -5.60 10.84 4.30
C GLY A 55 -4.49 10.04 4.99
N TYR A 56 -4.29 8.78 4.59
CA TYR A 56 -3.18 7.97 5.11
C TYR A 56 -1.83 8.52 4.68
N VAL A 57 -1.68 8.86 3.39
CA VAL A 57 -0.44 9.41 2.86
C VAL A 57 -0.09 10.74 3.52
N ASN A 58 -1.06 11.63 3.71
CA ASN A 58 -0.85 12.93 4.37
C ASN A 58 -0.51 12.81 5.86
N HIS A 59 -1.01 11.78 6.55
CA HIS A 59 -0.79 11.60 7.98
C HIS A 59 0.51 10.84 8.30
N PHE A 60 0.75 9.74 7.61
CA PHE A 60 1.89 8.85 7.87
C PHE A 60 3.11 9.14 6.98
N GLY A 61 2.89 9.79 5.83
CA GLY A 61 3.93 10.08 4.85
C GLY A 61 4.09 8.96 3.81
N GLU A 62 4.52 9.35 2.61
CA GLU A 62 4.71 8.46 1.46
C GLU A 62 5.71 7.34 1.76
N GLY A 63 6.81 7.68 2.44
CA GLY A 63 7.86 6.72 2.80
C GLY A 63 7.36 5.57 3.68
N VAL A 64 6.51 5.87 4.66
CA VAL A 64 5.92 4.86 5.56
C VAL A 64 4.99 3.92 4.79
N VAL A 65 4.18 4.47 3.88
CA VAL A 65 3.28 3.66 3.05
C VAL A 65 4.07 2.69 2.16
N LEU A 66 5.09 3.20 1.47
CA LEU A 66 5.96 2.42 0.59
C LEU A 66 6.75 1.35 1.38
N SER A 67 7.38 1.72 2.50
CA SER A 67 8.16 0.79 3.31
C SER A 67 7.27 -0.30 3.92
N THR A 68 6.08 0.06 4.38
CA THR A 68 5.12 -0.89 4.92
C THR A 68 4.68 -1.90 3.87
N ALA A 69 4.35 -1.45 2.65
CA ALA A 69 3.96 -2.36 1.57
C ALA A 69 5.07 -3.36 1.23
N VAL A 70 6.33 -2.90 1.15
CA VAL A 70 7.49 -3.78 0.91
C VAL A 70 7.65 -4.79 2.05
N LYS A 71 7.57 -4.36 3.30
CA LYS A 71 7.69 -5.25 4.47
C LYS A 71 6.57 -6.29 4.52
N VAL A 72 5.34 -5.89 4.23
CA VAL A 72 4.21 -6.83 4.12
C VAL A 72 4.45 -7.84 3.00
N TRP A 73 4.93 -7.39 1.83
CA TRP A 73 5.31 -8.28 0.73
C TRP A 73 6.36 -9.31 1.16
N GLU A 74 7.46 -8.85 1.76
CA GLU A 74 8.53 -9.73 2.22
C GLU A 74 8.02 -10.75 3.25
N TYR A 75 7.18 -10.31 4.20
CA TYR A 75 6.61 -11.16 5.22
C TYR A 75 5.76 -12.29 4.64
N ILE A 76 4.82 -11.98 3.74
CA ILE A 76 3.94 -12.99 3.14
C ILE A 76 4.68 -13.93 2.16
N HIS A 77 5.83 -13.49 1.63
CA HIS A 77 6.72 -14.31 0.80
C HIS A 77 7.80 -15.05 1.62
N GLY A 78 7.64 -15.15 2.95
CA GLY A 78 8.42 -16.05 3.80
C GLY A 78 9.59 -15.41 4.54
N ASN A 79 9.79 -14.09 4.44
CA ASN A 79 10.78 -13.39 5.27
C ASN A 79 10.24 -13.16 6.69
N ASN A 80 10.46 -14.12 7.58
CA ASN A 80 10.04 -14.03 8.99
C ASN A 80 10.86 -13.05 9.85
N GLN A 81 11.88 -12.39 9.28
CA GLN A 81 12.73 -11.43 9.99
C GLN A 81 12.28 -9.98 9.81
N VAL A 82 11.22 -9.74 9.03
CA VAL A 82 10.65 -8.40 8.83
C VAL A 82 10.25 -7.78 10.17
N LYS A 83 10.72 -6.55 10.39
CA LYS A 83 10.34 -5.73 11.56
C LYS A 83 9.67 -4.45 11.12
N PHE A 84 8.48 -4.23 11.66
CA PHE A 84 7.76 -2.97 11.54
C PHE A 84 8.21 -2.04 12.67
N ASP A 85 8.50 -0.79 12.35
CA ASP A 85 8.67 0.25 13.35
C ASP A 85 7.31 0.68 13.94
N ASP A 86 7.33 1.58 14.91
CA ASP A 86 6.10 1.96 15.61
C ASP A 86 5.14 2.78 14.72
N VAL A 87 5.66 3.55 13.77
CA VAL A 87 4.84 4.34 12.82
C VAL A 87 4.20 3.43 11.78
N GLU A 88 4.93 2.43 11.28
CA GLU A 88 4.41 1.42 10.36
C GLU A 88 3.35 0.53 11.03
N LYS A 89 3.54 0.17 12.31
CA LYS A 89 2.51 -0.54 13.10
C LYS A 89 1.26 0.31 13.28
N GLU A 90 1.42 1.59 13.60
CA GLU A 90 0.30 2.52 13.73
C GLU A 90 -0.46 2.66 12.41
N PHE A 91 0.27 2.80 11.30
CA PHE A 91 -0.31 2.81 9.97
C PHE A 91 -1.08 1.53 9.66
N LEU A 92 -0.48 0.34 9.85
CA LEU A 92 -1.17 -0.94 9.63
C LEU A 92 -2.42 -1.07 10.50
N ASN A 93 -2.35 -0.69 11.78
CA ASN A 93 -3.51 -0.69 12.67
C ASN A 93 -4.61 0.25 12.16
N ALA A 94 -4.26 1.47 11.74
CA ALA A 94 -5.20 2.43 11.20
C ALA A 94 -5.79 1.97 9.86
N PHE A 95 -5.00 1.27 9.04
CA PHE A 95 -5.39 0.75 7.74
C PHE A 95 -6.33 -0.45 7.85
N LEU A 96 -6.03 -1.40 8.75
CA LEU A 96 -6.80 -2.63 8.95
C LEU A 96 -8.10 -2.40 9.73
N ASN A 97 -8.08 -1.57 10.78
CA ASN A 97 -9.22 -1.41 11.69
C ASN A 97 -10.33 -0.49 11.16
N LYS A 98 -10.03 0.34 10.16
CA LYS A 98 -11.05 1.25 9.61
C LYS A 98 -11.96 0.50 8.65
N LYS A 99 -13.25 0.36 9.03
CA LYS A 99 -14.29 -0.12 8.12
C LYS A 99 -14.42 0.88 6.96
N MET A 100 -14.38 0.35 5.73
CA MET A 100 -14.62 1.13 4.52
C MET A 100 -16.10 1.32 4.27
#